data_AF-A0A0E1IJ19-F1
#
_entry.id   AF-A0A0E1IJ19-F1
#
_cell.length_a   1.000
_cell.length_b   1.000
_cell.length_c   1.000
_cell.angle_alpha   90.00
_cell.angle_beta   90.00
_cell.angle_gamma   90.00
#
_symmetry.space_group_name_H-M   'P 1'
#
loop_
_entity.id
_entity.type
_entity.pdbx_description
1 polymer ?
#
loop_
_entity_poly.entity_id
_entity_poly.type
_entity_poly.pdbx_seq_one_letter_code
_entity_poly.pdbx_strand_id
1 'polypeptide(L)'
;MNIDEKIRCSQLLQRIEAVNVERTKVFSRLTVLFCTPDRRSGQEMVLLDVDALRNVCEEFTAANSELLSLVQEYNRIAGSNGFDEIKIISRG
;
A
#
# COMPACT_ATOMS: atom_id res chain seq x y z
N MET A 1 23.54 -15.06 15.22
CA MET A 1 22.25 -14.81 14.53
C MET A 1 21.25 -15.81 15.05
N ASN A 2 20.16 -15.36 15.67
CA ASN A 2 19.12 -16.24 16.19
C ASN A 2 18.27 -16.78 15.02
N ILE A 3 18.00 -18.09 15.01
CA ILE A 3 17.19 -18.76 13.97
C ILE A 3 15.76 -18.19 13.98
N ASP A 4 15.21 -17.89 15.16
CA ASP A 4 13.86 -17.34 15.31
C ASP A 4 13.72 -15.95 14.69
N GLU A 5 14.75 -15.11 14.84
CA GLU A 5 14.78 -13.77 14.26
C GLU A 5 14.86 -13.82 12.73
N LYS A 6 15.64 -14.78 12.18
CA LYS A 6 15.70 -14.99 10.73
C LYS A 6 14.36 -15.45 10.16
N ILE A 7 13.67 -16.37 10.84
CA ILE A 7 12.32 -16.81 10.45
C ILE A 7 11.35 -15.64 10.49
N ARG A 8 11.36 -14.85 11.56
CA ARG A 8 10.49 -13.68 11.70
C ARG A 8 10.74 -12.62 10.62
N CYS A 9 12.00 -12.32 10.30
CA CYS A 9 12.33 -11.44 9.18
C CYS A 9 11.78 -11.97 7.85
N SER A 10 11.90 -13.27 7.59
CA SER A 10 11.36 -13.90 6.37
C SER A 10 9.83 -13.78 6.29
N GLN A 11 9.13 -13.97 7.40
CA GLN A 11 7.67 -13.83 7.47
C GLN A 11 7.23 -12.38 7.27
N LEU A 12 7.95 -11.43 7.85
CA LEU A 12 7.69 -10.01 7.67
C LEU A 12 7.88 -9.59 6.21
N LEU A 13 8.93 -10.06 5.54
CA LEU A 13 9.15 -9.80 4.11
C LEU A 13 7.99 -10.30 3.24
N GLN A 14 7.55 -11.55 3.45
CA GLN A 14 6.40 -12.09 2.73
C GLN A 14 5.13 -11.26 2.94
N ARG A 15 4.93 -10.76 4.16
CA ARG A 15 3.76 -9.92 4.47
C ARG A 15 3.87 -8.52 3.87
N ILE A 16 5.06 -7.92 3.87
CA ILE A 16 5.37 -6.65 3.19
C ILE A 16 5.05 -6.77 1.70
N GLU A 17 5.49 -7.86 1.05
CA GLU A 17 5.21 -8.12 -0.37
C GLU A 17 3.71 -8.24 -0.63
N ALA A 18 2.99 -9.02 0.19
CA ALA A 18 1.55 -9.19 0.05
C ALA A 18 0.77 -7.87 0.21
N VAL A 19 1.08 -7.08 1.24
CA VAL A 19 0.45 -5.76 1.45
C VAL A 19 0.80 -4.80 0.31
N ASN A 20 2.03 -4.83 -0.21
CA ASN A 20 2.41 -4.00 -1.35
C ASN A 20 1.63 -4.37 -2.64
N VAL A 21 1.34 -5.66 -2.85
CA VAL A 21 0.46 -6.11 -3.95
C VAL A 21 -0.95 -5.57 -3.78
N GLU A 22 -1.55 -5.69 -2.60
CA GLU A 22 -2.89 -5.15 -2.33
C GLU A 22 -2.94 -3.63 -2.49
N ARG A 23 -1.95 -2.92 -1.94
CA ARG A 23 -1.78 -1.48 -2.13
C ARG A 23 -1.73 -1.09 -3.62
N THR A 24 -1.03 -1.88 -4.44
CA THR A 24 -0.93 -1.64 -5.89
C THR A 24 -2.28 -1.81 -6.59
N LYS A 25 -3.10 -2.79 -6.17
CA LYS A 25 -4.47 -2.97 -6.68
C LYS A 25 -5.35 -1.78 -6.33
N VAL A 26 -5.28 -1.30 -5.08
CA VAL A 26 -6.03 -0.11 -4.64
C VAL A 26 -5.62 1.12 -5.43
N PHE A 27 -4.31 1.34 -5.62
CA PHE A 27 -3.82 2.44 -6.47
C PHE A 27 -4.33 2.36 -7.90
N SER A 28 -4.40 1.15 -8.47
CA SER A 28 -4.93 0.94 -9.83
C SER A 28 -6.43 1.23 -9.93
N ARG A 29 -7.21 0.96 -8.87
CA ARG A 29 -8.63 1.37 -8.82
C ARG A 29 -8.76 2.89 -8.77
N LEU A 30 -7.90 3.55 -8.01
CA LEU A 30 -7.87 5.01 -7.91
C LEU A 30 -7.60 5.64 -9.29
N THR A 31 -6.63 5.13 -10.07
CA THR A 31 -6.36 5.65 -11.42
C THR A 31 -7.53 5.44 -12.39
N VAL A 32 -8.26 4.32 -12.31
CA VAL A 32 -9.46 4.09 -13.14
C VAL A 32 -10.58 5.07 -12.80
N LEU A 33 -10.84 5.30 -11.50
CA LEU A 33 -11.86 6.26 -11.05
C LEU A 33 -11.51 7.69 -11.48
N PHE A 34 -10.23 8.10 -11.36
CA PHE A 34 -9.77 9.43 -11.78
C PHE A 34 -9.74 9.64 -13.30
N CYS A 35 -9.58 8.58 -14.10
CA CYS A 35 -9.47 8.69 -15.57
C CYS A 35 -10.79 8.94 -16.30
N THR A 36 -11.94 8.83 -15.61
CA THR A 36 -13.25 9.06 -16.23
C THR A 36 -13.77 10.42 -15.78
N PRO A 37 -13.45 11.53 -16.50
CA PRO A 37 -14.02 12.82 -16.17
C PRO A 37 -15.55 12.76 -16.26
N ASP A 38 -16.22 13.70 -15.60
CA ASP A 38 -17.65 13.91 -15.80
C ASP A 38 -17.92 14.02 -17.31
N ARG A 39 -18.71 13.09 -17.84
CA ARG A 39 -18.99 13.01 -19.27
C ARG A 39 -20.48 13.14 -19.49
N ARG A 40 -20.85 14.02 -20.42
CA ARG A 40 -22.19 14.08 -20.96
C ARG A 40 -22.22 13.30 -22.28
N SER A 41 -23.06 12.28 -22.36
CA SER A 41 -23.31 11.51 -23.59
C SER A 41 -24.79 11.60 -23.92
N GLY A 42 -25.15 12.46 -24.89
CA GLY A 42 -26.55 12.75 -25.21
C GLY A 42 -27.32 13.33 -24.00
N GLN A 43 -28.23 12.54 -23.45
CA GLN A 43 -29.03 12.87 -22.27
C GLN A 43 -28.45 12.32 -20.96
N GLU A 44 -27.39 11.51 -21.02
CA GLU A 44 -26.77 10.92 -19.83
C GLU A 44 -25.65 11.81 -19.31
N MET A 45 -25.59 11.97 -17.99
CA MET A 45 -24.50 12.62 -17.28
C MET A 45 -23.87 11.58 -16.35
N VAL A 46 -22.61 11.26 -16.60
CA VAL A 46 -21.80 10.44 -15.70
C VAL A 46 -21.06 11.40 -14.80
N LEU A 47 -21.29 11.30 -13.49
CA LEU A 47 -20.58 12.06 -12.46
C LEU A 47 -19.64 11.13 -11.70
N LEU A 48 -18.50 11.66 -11.29
CA LEU A 48 -17.60 10.96 -10.38
C LEU A 48 -18.34 10.64 -9.07
N ASP A 49 -18.31 9.35 -8.68
CA ASP A 49 -18.79 8.92 -7.38
C ASP A 49 -17.76 9.29 -6.30
N VAL A 50 -18.06 10.39 -5.59
CA VAL A 50 -17.21 10.93 -4.53
C VAL A 50 -17.11 9.96 -3.34
N ASP A 51 -18.15 9.18 -3.06
CA ASP A 51 -18.13 8.20 -1.98
C ASP A 51 -17.22 7.03 -2.36
N ALA A 52 -17.32 6.52 -3.58
CA ALA A 52 -16.39 5.51 -4.09
C ALA A 52 -14.94 6.01 -4.08
N LEU A 53 -14.70 7.27 -4.47
CA LEU A 53 -13.37 7.88 -4.42
C LEU A 53 -12.83 7.93 -2.98
N ARG A 54 -13.63 8.43 -2.04
CA ARG A 54 -13.25 8.53 -0.63
C ARG A 54 -12.89 7.15 -0.07
N ASN A 55 -13.71 6.14 -0.33
CA ASN A 55 -13.46 4.77 0.13
C ASN A 55 -12.13 4.22 -0.40
N VAL A 56 -11.83 4.42 -1.69
CA VAL A 56 -10.55 3.98 -2.27
C VAL A 56 -9.35 4.73 -1.66
N CYS A 57 -9.49 6.03 -1.37
CA CYS A 57 -8.45 6.80 -0.66
C CYS A 57 -8.23 6.30 0.77
N GLU A 58 -9.29 5.93 1.49
CA GLU A 58 -9.22 5.35 2.83
C GLU A 58 -8.53 3.98 2.81
N GLU A 59 -8.91 3.10 1.88
CA GLU A 59 -8.26 1.80 1.66
C GLU A 59 -6.76 1.98 1.36
N PHE A 60 -6.40 2.95 0.52
CA PHE A 60 -5.00 3.22 0.17
C PHE A 60 -4.20 3.73 1.38
N THR A 61 -4.81 4.57 2.20
CA THR A 61 -4.22 5.09 3.44
C THR A 61 -4.00 3.99 4.47
N ALA A 62 -4.96 3.08 4.61
CA ALA A 62 -4.84 1.91 5.47
C ALA A 62 -3.68 1.00 5.01
N ALA A 63 -3.61 0.69 3.72
CA ALA A 63 -2.54 -0.14 3.16
C ALA A 63 -1.15 0.51 3.30
N ASN A 64 -1.04 1.84 3.13
CA ASN A 64 0.20 2.57 3.40
C ASN A 64 0.64 2.48 4.87
N SER A 65 -0.32 2.61 5.79
CA SER A 65 -0.07 2.55 7.23
C SER A 65 0.38 1.16 7.68
N GLU A 66 -0.27 0.10 7.16
CA GLU A 66 0.15 -1.28 7.43
C GLU A 66 1.55 -1.54 6.85
N LEU A 67 1.82 -1.14 5.61
CA LEU A 67 3.13 -1.32 4.98
C LEU A 67 4.25 -0.63 5.77
N LEU A 68 4.01 0.60 6.22
CA LEU A 68 4.94 1.36 7.05
C LEU A 68 5.24 0.64 8.38
N SER A 69 4.19 0.17 9.06
CA SER A 69 4.31 -0.57 10.33
C SER A 69 5.13 -1.85 10.16
N LEU A 70 4.85 -2.64 9.12
CA LEU A 70 5.57 -3.89 8.83
C LEU A 70 7.05 -3.65 8.51
N VAL A 71 7.35 -2.63 7.71
CA VAL A 71 8.74 -2.27 7.38
C VAL A 71 9.49 -1.77 8.62
N GLN A 72 8.85 -0.98 9.48
CA GLN A 72 9.45 -0.55 10.75
C GLN A 72 9.76 -1.74 11.66
N GLU A 73 8.83 -2.70 11.76
CA GLU A 73 9.04 -3.92 12.53
C GLU A 73 10.19 -4.76 11.96
N TYR A 74 10.25 -4.92 10.63
CA TYR A 74 11.33 -5.60 9.94
C TYR A 74 12.68 -4.94 10.22
N ASN A 75 12.80 -3.62 10.00
CA ASN A 75 14.04 -2.88 10.18
C ASN A 75 14.56 -2.94 11.62
N ARG A 76 13.66 -2.93 12.62
CA ARG A 76 14.04 -3.10 14.04
C ARG A 76 14.79 -4.41 14.28
N ILE A 77 14.35 -5.50 13.65
CA ILE A 77 14.99 -6.82 13.76
C ILE A 77 16.24 -6.88 12.89
N ALA A 78 16.15 -6.35 11.67
CA ALA A 78 17.21 -6.34 10.68
C ALA A 78 18.48 -5.62 11.19
N GLY A 79 18.32 -4.39 11.70
CA GLY A 79 19.44 -3.58 12.21
C GLY A 79 20.16 -4.21 13.40
N SER A 80 19.45 -5.00 14.22
CA SER A 80 20.05 -5.71 15.36
C SER A 80 20.78 -7.01 14.96
N ASN A 81 20.54 -7.51 13.74
CA ASN A 81 20.99 -8.82 13.28
C ASN A 81 21.86 -8.79 12.01
N GLY A 82 22.23 -7.61 11.53
CA GLY A 82 23.07 -7.44 10.35
C GLY A 82 22.38 -7.78 9.03
N PHE A 83 21.05 -7.72 8.97
CA PHE A 83 20.31 -7.77 7.70
C PHE A 83 20.19 -6.37 7.09
N ASP A 84 20.01 -6.32 5.77
CA ASP A 84 19.76 -5.07 5.06
C ASP A 84 18.40 -4.46 5.45
N GLU A 85 18.39 -3.18 5.80
CA GLU A 85 17.18 -2.44 6.09
C GLU A 85 16.47 -1.97 4.80
N ILE A 86 15.14 -1.93 4.84
CA ILE A 86 14.32 -1.37 3.76
C ILE A 86 14.18 0.13 3.96
N LYS A 87 14.57 0.91 2.93
CA LYS A 87 14.37 2.36 2.92
C LYS A 87 12.99 2.72 2.40
N ILE A 88 12.24 3.51 3.18
CA ILE A 88 10.98 4.12 2.75
C ILE A 88 11.27 5.53 2.25
N ILE A 89 10.82 5.84 1.04
CA ILE A 89 10.92 7.18 0.44
C ILE A 89 9.51 7.65 0.13
N SER A 90 9.07 8.71 0.81
CA SER A 90 7.84 9.41 0.49
C SER A 90 8.13 10.49 -0.55
N ARG A 91 7.38 10.48 -1.65
CA ARG A 91 7.39 11.56 -2.65
C ARG A 91 6.06 12.30 -2.58
N GLY A 92 6.12 13.62 -2.46
CA GLY A 92 4.98 14.54 -2.52
C GLY A 92 4.89 15.21 -3.88
#